data_AF-A0A1Y4ND49-F1
#
_entry.id   AF-A0A1Y4ND49-F1
#
_cell.length_a   1.000
_cell.length_b   1.000
_cell.length_c   1.000
_cell.angle_alpha   90.00
_cell.angle_beta   90.00
_cell.angle_gamma   90.00
#
_symmetry.space_group_name_H-M   'P 1'
#
loop_
_entity.id
_entity.type
_entity.pdbx_description
1 polymer ?
#
loop_
_entity_poly.entity_id
_entity_poly.type
_entity_poly.pdbx_seq_one_letter_code
_entity_poly.pdbx_strand_id
1 'polypeptide(L)'
;MNICRASCSMPYLCQKVNINNFEYLDGGITDPIPIKRAINKGYKKNIVILTRNNMYKKKDSILLDFLSKKMYKDYPELIIALNKRIELYNKIINYLENLEKNKQILVIRPQKVLVGRMTNNKNKLNMFYKQGFEIAEKRINEIINFIND
;
A
#
# COMPACT_ATOMS: atom_id res chain seq x y z
N MET A 1 -0.54 -10.28 -18.32
CA MET A 1 -1.60 -9.42 -17.76
C MET A 1 -2.19 -9.91 -16.43
N ASN A 2 -2.24 -11.23 -16.18
CA ASN A 2 -2.86 -11.79 -14.95
C ASN A 2 -2.15 -11.40 -13.64
N ILE A 3 -0.83 -11.21 -13.63
CA ILE A 3 -0.07 -10.88 -12.41
C ILE A 3 -0.47 -9.50 -11.85
N CYS A 4 -0.54 -8.47 -12.69
CA CYS A 4 -0.98 -7.14 -12.24
C CYS A 4 -2.43 -7.17 -11.76
N ARG A 5 -3.30 -7.92 -12.46
CA ARG A 5 -4.69 -8.10 -12.05
C ARG A 5 -4.79 -8.76 -10.66
N ALA A 6 -4.07 -9.85 -10.45
CA ALA A 6 -3.97 -10.52 -9.15
C ALA A 6 -3.50 -9.56 -8.05
N SER A 7 -2.46 -8.76 -8.33
CA SER A 7 -1.90 -7.80 -7.36
C SER A 7 -2.88 -6.70 -6.94
N CYS A 8 -3.91 -6.40 -7.74
CA CYS A 8 -4.88 -5.34 -7.49
C CYS A 8 -6.31 -5.86 -7.25
N SER A 9 -6.50 -7.17 -7.14
CA SER A 9 -7.81 -7.81 -6.92
C SER A 9 -8.27 -7.63 -5.48
N MET A 10 -8.90 -6.48 -5.20
CA MET A 10 -9.30 -6.09 -3.86
C MET A 10 -10.28 -7.11 -3.24
N PRO A 11 -10.05 -7.54 -1.99
CA PRO A 11 -10.96 -8.47 -1.33
C PRO A 11 -12.36 -7.85 -1.24
N TYR A 12 -13.37 -8.72 -1.26
CA TYR A 12 -14.80 -8.43 -1.16
C TYR A 12 -15.43 -7.78 -2.40
N LEU A 13 -14.62 -7.20 -3.30
CA LEU A 13 -15.09 -6.43 -4.45
C LEU A 13 -14.67 -7.04 -5.79
N CYS A 14 -13.51 -7.70 -5.83
CA CYS A 14 -13.00 -8.35 -7.02
C CYS A 14 -13.08 -9.87 -6.90
N GLN A 15 -13.21 -10.54 -8.04
CA GLN A 15 -13.03 -12.00 -8.10
C GLN A 15 -11.55 -12.36 -7.89
N LYS A 16 -11.34 -13.55 -7.32
CA LYS A 16 -10.00 -14.17 -7.21
C LYS A 16 -9.44 -14.42 -8.61
N VAL A 17 -8.13 -14.27 -8.76
CA VAL A 17 -7.44 -14.46 -10.04
C VAL A 17 -6.64 -15.76 -9.98
N ASN A 18 -6.85 -16.66 -10.95
CA ASN A 18 -6.14 -17.93 -10.99
C ASN A 18 -4.86 -17.81 -11.82
N ILE A 19 -3.73 -18.21 -11.25
CA ILE A 19 -2.43 -18.29 -11.92
C ILE A 19 -1.76 -19.60 -11.49
N ASN A 20 -1.37 -20.45 -12.44
CA ASN A 20 -0.70 -21.73 -12.18
C ASN A 20 -1.39 -22.58 -11.10
N ASN A 21 -2.72 -22.69 -11.17
CA ASN A 21 -3.59 -23.40 -10.22
C ASN A 21 -3.65 -22.84 -8.79
N PHE A 22 -3.09 -21.64 -8.56
CA PHE A 22 -3.28 -20.91 -7.31
C PHE A 22 -4.25 -19.74 -7.49
N GLU A 23 -5.08 -19.51 -6.49
CA GLU A 23 -5.97 -18.36 -6.44
C GLU A 23 -5.30 -17.18 -5.73
N TYR A 24 -5.40 -16.00 -6.32
CA TYR A 24 -4.77 -14.78 -5.81
C TYR A 24 -5.77 -13.67 -5.54
N LEU A 25 -5.44 -12.86 -4.54
CA LEU A 25 -6.05 -11.58 -4.21
C LEU A 25 -4.95 -10.51 -4.04
N ASP A 26 -5.37 -9.27 -3.83
CA ASP A 26 -4.51 -8.10 -3.64
C ASP A 26 -3.38 -8.35 -2.63
N GLY A 27 -2.15 -8.03 -3.04
CA GLY A 27 -0.94 -8.26 -2.23
C GLY A 27 -0.88 -7.39 -0.98
N GLY A 28 -1.64 -6.29 -0.93
CA GLY A 28 -1.72 -5.40 0.22
C GLY A 28 -2.45 -5.99 1.43
N ILE A 29 -2.99 -7.21 1.32
CA ILE A 29 -3.48 -7.98 2.46
C ILE A 29 -2.31 -8.40 3.36
N THR A 30 -1.20 -8.88 2.75
CA THR A 30 -0.06 -9.48 3.46
C THR A 30 1.23 -8.67 3.38
N ASP A 31 1.36 -7.78 2.40
CA ASP A 31 2.53 -6.89 2.27
C ASP A 31 2.13 -5.55 1.61
N PRO A 32 1.52 -4.62 2.38
CA PRO A 32 0.99 -3.36 1.83
C PRO A 32 2.05 -2.40 1.29
N ILE A 33 3.29 -2.48 1.79
CA ILE A 33 4.42 -1.67 1.33
C ILE A 33 5.67 -2.57 1.35
N PRO A 34 6.05 -3.18 0.21
CA PRO A 34 7.05 -4.26 0.14
C PRO A 34 8.51 -3.78 0.25
N ILE A 35 8.80 -2.82 1.13
CA ILE A 35 10.14 -2.25 1.33
C ILE A 35 11.16 -3.30 1.81
N LYS A 36 10.74 -4.23 2.67
CA LYS A 36 11.60 -5.31 3.16
C LYS A 36 12.07 -6.21 2.02
N ARG A 37 11.18 -6.50 1.07
CA ARG A 37 11.52 -7.26 -0.13
C ARG A 37 12.55 -6.53 -0.98
N ALA A 38 12.43 -5.21 -1.13
CA ALA A 38 13.42 -4.42 -1.86
C ALA A 38 14.79 -4.45 -1.17
N ILE A 39 14.83 -4.24 0.14
CA ILE A 39 16.08 -4.31 0.93
C ILE A 39 16.72 -5.70 0.82
N ASN A 40 15.94 -6.78 0.98
CA ASN A 40 16.44 -8.15 0.91
C ASN A 40 16.99 -8.52 -0.48
N LYS A 41 16.54 -7.82 -1.54
CA LYS A 41 17.10 -7.96 -2.89
C LYS A 41 18.43 -7.20 -3.09
N GLY A 42 18.91 -6.49 -2.07
CA GLY A 42 20.14 -5.71 -2.12
C GLY A 42 19.96 -4.26 -2.58
N TYR A 43 18.72 -3.77 -2.74
CA TYR A 43 18.48 -2.37 -3.08
C TYR A 43 18.76 -1.49 -1.86
N LYS A 44 19.86 -0.72 -1.91
CA LYS A 44 20.31 0.15 -0.82
C LYS A 44 19.51 1.46 -0.76
N LYS A 45 19.20 2.04 -1.92
CA LYS A 45 18.46 3.30 -2.05
C LYS A 45 17.03 3.02 -2.45
N ASN A 46 16.10 3.32 -1.55
CA ASN A 46 14.68 3.09 -1.79
C ASN A 46 13.89 4.38 -1.63
N ILE A 47 13.18 4.76 -2.68
CA ILE A 47 12.18 5.84 -2.63
C ILE A 47 10.81 5.20 -2.48
N VAL A 48 10.12 5.51 -1.39
CA VAL A 48 8.83 4.94 -1.03
C VAL A 48 7.73 5.96 -1.28
N ILE A 49 6.81 5.65 -2.20
CA ILE A 49 5.66 6.50 -2.52
C ILE A 49 4.45 6.00 -1.76
N LEU A 50 3.88 6.83 -0.89
CA LEU A 50 2.64 6.53 -0.17
C LEU A 50 1.48 7.36 -0.71
N THR A 51 0.27 6.81 -0.60
CA THR A 51 -0.99 7.48 -0.98
C THR A 51 -1.79 7.98 0.23
N ARG A 52 -1.21 7.90 1.43
CA ARG A 52 -1.78 8.36 2.69
C ARG A 52 -0.79 9.32 3.36
N ASN A 53 -1.32 10.30 4.10
CA ASN A 53 -0.50 11.22 4.88
C ASN A 53 -0.07 10.57 6.21
N ASN A 54 0.84 11.23 6.93
CA ASN A 54 1.39 10.80 8.21
C ASN A 54 0.35 10.64 9.34
N MET A 55 -0.77 11.36 9.28
CA MET A 55 -1.84 11.27 10.28
C MET A 55 -2.78 10.07 10.09
N TYR A 56 -2.64 9.31 9.00
CA TYR A 56 -3.55 8.22 8.70
C TYR A 56 -3.29 6.99 9.56
N LYS A 57 -4.23 6.68 10.46
CA LYS A 57 -4.32 5.37 11.13
C LYS A 57 -5.49 4.58 10.57
N LYS A 58 -5.24 3.34 10.15
CA LYS A 58 -6.28 2.44 9.71
C LYS A 58 -7.00 1.88 10.96
N LYS A 59 -8.33 1.90 10.94
CA LYS A 59 -9.18 1.46 12.07
C LYS A 59 -9.90 0.17 11.73
N ASP A 60 -10.10 -0.67 12.75
CA ASP A 60 -10.82 -1.93 12.62
C ASP A 60 -12.31 -1.72 12.32
N SER A 61 -12.92 -2.73 11.72
CA SER A 61 -14.36 -2.73 11.42
C SER A 61 -14.91 -4.12 11.67
N ILE A 62 -15.73 -4.24 12.72
CA ILE A 62 -16.40 -5.48 13.12
C ILE A 62 -17.20 -6.10 11.94
N LEU A 63 -17.78 -5.24 11.09
CA LEU A 63 -18.50 -5.66 9.89
C LEU A 63 -17.62 -6.44 8.90
N LEU A 64 -16.35 -6.03 8.74
CA LEU A 64 -15.42 -6.68 7.82
C LEU A 64 -14.97 -8.06 8.33
N ASP A 65 -14.91 -8.26 9.64
CA ASP A 65 -14.55 -9.57 10.22
C ASP A 65 -15.66 -10.60 9.95
N PHE A 66 -16.93 -10.21 10.14
CA PHE A 66 -18.07 -11.06 9.81
C PHE A 66 -18.10 -11.39 8.30
N LEU A 67 -17.91 -10.38 7.45
CA LEU A 67 -17.88 -10.56 5.99
C LEU A 67 -16.76 -11.52 5.55
N SER A 68 -15.58 -11.43 6.18
CA SER A 68 -14.45 -12.32 5.89
C SER A 68 -14.77 -13.76 6.21
N LYS A 69 -15.35 -14.04 7.38
CA LYS A 69 -15.76 -15.39 7.78
C LYS A 69 -16.80 -16.00 6.83
N LYS A 70 -17.73 -15.18 6.33
CA LYS A 70 -18.78 -15.64 5.40
C LYS A 70 -18.25 -15.88 3.98
N MET A 71 -17.48 -14.95 3.44
CA MET A 71 -17.04 -15.00 2.03
C MET A 71 -15.83 -15.91 1.79
N TYR A 72 -14.97 -16.09 2.79
CA TYR A 72 -13.72 -16.83 2.67
C TYR A 72 -13.62 -18.01 3.64
N LYS A 73 -14.76 -18.64 3.96
CA LYS A 73 -14.84 -19.76 4.91
C LYS A 73 -13.86 -20.90 4.61
N ASP A 74 -13.59 -21.16 3.32
CA ASP A 74 -12.68 -22.22 2.86
C ASP A 74 -11.20 -21.80 2.91
N TYR A 75 -10.90 -20.56 3.33
CA TYR A 75 -9.56 -19.97 3.38
C TYR A 75 -9.28 -19.38 4.79
N PRO A 76 -9.12 -20.21 5.83
CA PRO A 76 -8.94 -19.74 7.21
C PRO A 76 -7.73 -18.80 7.38
N GLU A 77 -6.60 -19.11 6.73
CA GLU A 77 -5.41 -18.27 6.77
C GLU A 77 -5.62 -16.89 6.10
N LEU A 78 -6.45 -16.83 5.06
CA LEU A 78 -6.82 -15.56 4.43
C LEU A 78 -7.65 -14.70 5.40
N ILE A 79 -8.57 -15.31 6.16
CA ILE A 79 -9.36 -14.59 7.16
C ILE A 79 -8.42 -14.01 8.24
N ILE A 80 -7.46 -14.78 8.72
CA ILE A 80 -6.46 -14.31 9.69
C ILE A 80 -5.66 -13.14 9.11
N ALA A 81 -5.17 -13.26 7.88
CA ALA A 81 -4.42 -12.20 7.20
C ALA A 81 -5.26 -10.93 7.02
N LEU A 82 -6.53 -11.08 6.61
CA LEU A 82 -7.47 -9.97 6.50
C LEU A 82 -7.66 -9.28 7.85
N ASN A 83 -7.81 -10.00 8.95
CA ASN A 83 -7.98 -9.39 10.26
C ASN A 83 -6.71 -8.66 10.73
N LYS A 84 -5.52 -9.23 10.46
CA LYS A 84 -4.22 -8.63 10.83
C LYS A 84 -3.76 -7.48 9.92
N ARG A 85 -4.40 -7.26 8.77
CA ARG A 85 -3.96 -6.28 7.74
C ARG A 85 -3.80 -4.85 8.27
N ILE A 86 -4.55 -4.48 9.31
CA ILE A 86 -4.54 -3.14 9.91
C ILE A 86 -3.31 -2.97 10.79
N GLU A 87 -3.09 -3.93 11.69
CA GLU A 87 -1.89 -4.02 12.52
C GLU A 87 -0.63 -4.04 11.64
N LEU A 88 -0.61 -4.89 10.61
CA LEU A 88 0.50 -5.00 9.67
C LEU A 88 0.80 -3.67 8.97
N TYR A 89 -0.24 -2.97 8.50
CA TYR A 89 -0.10 -1.66 7.88
C TYR A 89 0.54 -0.66 8.86
N ASN A 90 0.04 -0.57 10.09
CA ASN A 90 0.59 0.36 11.07
C ASN A 90 2.04 -0.01 11.45
N LYS A 91 2.36 -1.30 11.56
CA LYS A 91 3.72 -1.80 11.83
C LYS A 91 4.69 -1.41 10.72
N ILE A 92 4.29 -1.51 9.45
CA ILE A 92 5.16 -1.12 8.34
C ILE A 92 5.33 0.40 8.26
N ILE A 93 4.30 1.20 8.59
CA ILE A 93 4.44 2.66 8.67
C ILE A 93 5.49 3.06 9.72
N ASN A 94 5.41 2.50 10.93
CA ASN A 94 6.41 2.76 11.97
C ASN A 94 7.82 2.33 11.54
N TYR A 95 7.93 1.21 10.82
CA TYR A 95 9.21 0.76 10.26
C TYR A 95 9.76 1.76 9.23
N LEU A 96 8.93 2.26 8.32
CA LEU A 96 9.32 3.28 7.34
C LEU A 96 9.75 4.59 8.01
N GLU A 97 9.06 5.02 9.07
CA GLU A 97 9.44 6.22 9.83
C GLU A 97 10.84 6.08 10.44
N ASN A 98 11.18 4.91 10.99
CA ASN A 98 12.52 4.63 11.50
C ASN A 98 13.57 4.65 10.38
N LEU A 99 13.30 4.02 9.24
CA LEU A 99 14.20 4.03 8.09
C LEU A 99 14.42 5.45 7.53
N GLU A 100 13.35 6.24 7.45
CA GLU A 100 13.36 7.63 6.97
C GLU A 100 14.15 8.52 7.92
N LYS A 101 13.93 8.40 9.24
CA LYS A 101 14.71 9.12 10.27
C LYS A 101 16.21 8.81 10.18
N ASN A 102 16.56 7.58 9.86
CA ASN A 102 17.93 7.13 9.66
C ASN A 102 18.48 7.43 8.25
N LYS A 103 17.75 8.17 7.42
CA LYS A 103 18.10 8.52 6.03
C LYS A 103 18.38 7.30 5.12
N GLN A 104 17.85 6.13 5.47
CA GLN A 104 18.03 4.90 4.70
C GLN A 104 17.05 4.80 3.52
N ILE A 105 15.93 5.52 3.62
CA ILE A 105 14.92 5.63 2.56
C ILE A 105 14.49 7.09 2.42
N LEU A 106 13.96 7.42 1.26
CA LEU A 106 13.26 8.67 1.01
C LEU A 106 11.76 8.38 0.89
N VAL A 107 10.91 8.99 1.72
CA VAL A 107 9.46 8.79 1.64
C VAL A 107 8.77 10.00 1.03
N ILE A 108 7.92 9.78 0.04
CA ILE A 108 7.06 10.80 -0.56
C ILE A 108 5.62 10.48 -0.20
N ARG A 109 4.92 11.44 0.41
CA ARG A 109 3.53 11.31 0.88
C ARG A 109 2.71 12.52 0.41
N PRO A 110 1.40 12.37 0.17
CA PRO A 110 0.51 13.50 -0.08
C PRO A 110 0.36 14.37 1.17
N GLN A 111 0.16 15.67 0.98
CA GLN A 111 -0.21 16.60 2.05
C GLN A 111 -1.67 16.42 2.44
N LYS A 112 -2.56 16.25 1.46
CA LYS A 112 -4.01 16.06 1.64
C LYS A 112 -4.48 14.82 0.89
N VAL A 113 -5.18 13.93 1.59
CA VAL A 113 -5.77 12.73 0.98
C VAL A 113 -7.16 13.06 0.44
N LEU A 114 -7.28 13.15 -0.89
CA LEU A 114 -8.53 13.54 -1.56
C LEU A 114 -9.35 12.35 -2.08
N VAL A 115 -8.77 11.15 -2.05
CA VAL A 115 -9.32 9.94 -2.66
C VAL A 115 -9.35 8.76 -1.67
N GLY A 116 -10.39 7.95 -1.78
CA GLY A 116 -10.54 6.66 -1.13
C GLY A 116 -10.26 5.51 -2.11
N ARG A 117 -10.32 4.27 -1.61
CA ARG A 117 -10.11 3.05 -2.42
C ARG A 117 -11.06 2.95 -3.62
N MET A 118 -12.30 3.44 -3.46
CA MET A 118 -13.37 3.33 -4.45
C MET A 118 -13.66 4.66 -5.18
N THR A 119 -12.78 5.66 -5.06
CA THR A 119 -13.03 6.97 -5.69
C THR A 119 -12.92 6.89 -7.20
N ASN A 120 -14.03 7.18 -7.88
CA ASN A 120 -14.14 7.25 -9.34
C ASN A 120 -14.34 8.68 -9.87
N ASN A 121 -14.47 9.67 -8.99
CA ASN A 121 -14.65 11.07 -9.38
C ASN A 121 -13.38 11.60 -10.05
N LYS A 122 -13.45 11.82 -11.36
CA LYS A 122 -12.32 12.26 -12.20
C LYS A 122 -11.67 13.55 -11.70
N ASN A 123 -12.46 14.51 -11.21
CA ASN A 123 -11.93 15.77 -10.70
C ASN A 123 -11.10 15.55 -9.43
N LYS A 124 -11.61 14.78 -8.46
CA LYS A 124 -10.85 14.42 -7.25
C LYS A 124 -9.58 13.64 -7.57
N LEU A 125 -9.66 12.70 -8.50
CA LEU A 125 -8.50 11.93 -8.98
C LEU A 125 -7.45 12.85 -9.61
N ASN A 126 -7.85 13.76 -10.48
CA ASN A 126 -6.95 14.72 -11.13
C ASN A 126 -6.30 15.67 -10.11
N MET A 127 -7.07 16.17 -9.14
CA MET A 127 -6.53 17.00 -8.06
C MET A 127 -5.49 16.24 -7.23
N PHE A 128 -5.75 14.97 -6.93
CA PHE A 128 -4.82 14.14 -6.15
C PHE A 128 -3.55 13.82 -6.95
N TYR A 129 -3.68 13.56 -8.25
CA TYR A 129 -2.56 13.38 -9.18
C TYR A 129 -1.68 14.64 -9.24
N LYS A 130 -2.28 15.81 -9.50
CA LYS A 130 -1.56 17.10 -9.56
C LYS A 130 -0.81 17.40 -8.27
N GLN A 131 -1.42 17.14 -7.12
CA GLN A 131 -0.75 17.28 -5.83
C GLN A 131 0.50 16.41 -5.73
N GLY A 132 0.43 15.15 -6.16
CA GLY A 132 1.59 14.26 -6.18
C GLY A 132 2.72 14.77 -7.09
N PHE A 133 2.35 15.29 -8.26
CA PHE A 133 3.29 15.91 -9.20
C PHE A 133 3.99 17.13 -8.58
N GLU A 134 3.23 18.09 -8.04
CA GLU A 134 3.77 19.29 -7.40
C GLU A 134 4.67 18.97 -6.20
N ILE A 135 4.35 17.92 -5.43
CA ILE A 135 5.19 17.46 -4.32
C ILE A 135 6.53 16.92 -4.84
N ALA A 136 6.51 16.12 -5.91
CA ALA A 136 7.73 15.58 -6.50
C ALA A 136 8.59 16.69 -7.11
N GLU A 137 7.99 17.64 -7.82
CA GLU A 137 8.67 18.80 -8.41
C GLU A 137 9.37 19.64 -7.34
N LYS A 138 8.69 19.97 -6.23
CA LYS A 138 9.28 20.70 -5.10
C LYS A 138 10.42 19.96 -4.41
N ARG A 139 10.43 18.63 -4.49
CA ARG A 139 11.44 17.76 -3.85
C ARG A 139 12.45 17.18 -4.84
N ILE A 140 12.48 17.67 -6.08
CA ILE A 140 13.29 17.06 -7.14
C ILE A 140 14.78 17.02 -6.79
N ASN A 141 15.32 18.10 -6.21
CA ASN A 141 16.71 18.16 -5.78
C ASN A 141 17.02 17.16 -4.66
N GLU A 142 16.11 17.00 -3.69
CA GLU A 142 16.23 16.00 -2.62
C GLU A 142 16.22 14.57 -3.17
N ILE A 143 15.34 14.30 -4.14
CA ILE A 143 15.26 13.00 -4.83
C ILE A 143 16.56 12.71 -5.57
N ILE A 144 17.06 13.68 -6.35
CA ILE A 144 18.31 13.54 -7.11
C ILE A 144 19.50 13.28 -6.18
N ASN A 145 19.63 14.08 -5.11
CA ASN A 145 20.71 13.91 -4.14
C ASN A 145 20.67 12.51 -3.51
N PHE A 146 19.49 12.07 -3.05
CA PHE A 146 19.33 10.73 -2.47
C PHE A 146 19.76 9.62 -3.44
N ILE A 147 19.46 9.76 -4.74
CA ILE A 147 19.84 8.78 -5.77
C ILE A 147 21.35 8.82 -6.08
N ASN A 148 22.00 9.98 -5.95
CA ASN A 148 23.41 10.16 -6.29
C ASN A 148 24.40 9.89 -5.13
N ASP A 149 23.97 10.02 -3.87
CA ASP A 149 24.79 9.81 -2.65
C ASP A 149 25.33 8.38 -2.41
#